data_AF-A0A5B6VN85-F1
#
_entry.id   AF-A0A5B6VN85-F1
#
_cell.length_a   1.000
_cell.length_b   1.000
_cell.length_c   1.000
_cell.angle_alpha   90.00
_cell.angle_beta   90.00
_cell.angle_gamma   90.00
#
_symmetry.space_group_name_H-M   'P 1'
#
loop_
_entity.id
_entity.type
_entity.pdbx_description
1 polymer ?
#
loop_
_entity_poly.entity_id
_entity_poly.type
_entity_poly.pdbx_seq_one_letter_code
_entity_poly.pdbx_strand_id
1 'polypeptide(L)'
;MDPNRAIADEVESNALALAQRTAPSDSIPITAPQGVELLRLNKPPIDKICKHGAEEFRANVDDDPERIEFWLENMIRVFDELSCTPAECLKCAISLLRDTSYQWWNTLVSVVPKERVTWEFFQTEF
;
A
#
# COMPACT_ATOMS: atom_id res chain seq x y z
N MET A 1 -5.67 -21.16 -86.20
CA MET A 1 -4.73 -21.92 -85.35
C MET A 1 -5.46 -22.18 -84.05
N ASP A 2 -6.06 -23.36 -83.89
CA ASP A 2 -6.34 -23.90 -82.55
C ASP A 2 -4.97 -24.24 -81.91
N PRO A 3 -4.75 -24.16 -80.58
CA PRO A 3 -5.40 -25.16 -79.72
C PRO A 3 -5.49 -24.90 -78.19
N ASN A 4 -6.30 -25.74 -77.54
CA ASN A 4 -6.06 -26.38 -76.22
C ASN A 4 -6.17 -25.57 -74.91
N ARG A 5 -7.31 -25.80 -74.25
CA ARG A 5 -7.48 -26.38 -72.89
C ARG A 5 -6.21 -26.53 -72.03
N ALA A 6 -6.21 -25.89 -70.86
CA ALA A 6 -5.54 -26.39 -69.67
C ALA A 6 -6.50 -26.23 -68.46
N ILE A 7 -6.70 -27.35 -67.78
CA ILE A 7 -7.45 -27.52 -66.54
C ILE A 7 -6.48 -27.30 -65.37
N ALA A 8 -6.95 -26.65 -64.32
CA ALA A 8 -6.63 -26.88 -62.90
C ALA A 8 -7.44 -25.86 -62.10
N ASP A 9 -8.02 -26.11 -60.94
CA ASP A 9 -8.35 -27.30 -60.16
C ASP A 9 -9.40 -26.80 -59.16
N GLU A 10 -10.43 -27.60 -58.88
CA GLU A 10 -11.27 -27.39 -57.71
C GLU A 10 -10.43 -27.64 -56.45
N VAL A 11 -10.51 -26.74 -55.46
CA VAL A 11 -10.64 -27.22 -54.08
C VAL A 11 -11.44 -26.20 -53.25
N GLU A 12 -12.73 -26.48 -53.20
CA GLU A 12 -13.61 -26.07 -52.13
C GLU A 12 -13.23 -26.88 -50.87
N SER A 13 -12.85 -26.22 -49.77
CA SER A 13 -13.00 -26.82 -48.45
C SER A 13 -13.09 -25.77 -47.35
N ASN A 14 -14.35 -25.40 -47.15
CA ASN A 14 -15.02 -24.98 -45.93
C ASN A 14 -14.46 -25.54 -44.61
N ALA A 15 -14.55 -24.67 -43.60
CA ALA A 15 -14.14 -24.86 -42.21
C ALA A 15 -14.89 -25.98 -41.46
N LEU A 16 -14.25 -26.55 -40.41
CA LEU A 16 -14.89 -26.95 -39.15
C LEU A 16 -13.82 -27.22 -38.06
N ALA A 17 -14.10 -26.70 -36.86
CA ALA A 17 -13.28 -26.81 -35.66
C ALA A 17 -13.53 -28.12 -34.87
N LEU A 18 -12.65 -28.41 -33.90
CA LEU A 18 -12.93 -28.92 -32.54
C LEU A 18 -12.10 -30.14 -32.07
N ALA A 19 -11.09 -29.83 -31.23
CA ALA A 19 -10.73 -30.42 -29.93
C ALA A 19 -10.12 -31.84 -29.73
N GLN A 20 -9.06 -31.83 -28.90
CA GLN A 20 -8.75 -32.73 -27.76
C GLN A 20 -8.13 -34.13 -28.06
N ARG A 21 -7.12 -34.68 -27.35
CA ARG A 21 -6.39 -34.38 -26.09
C ARG A 21 -5.23 -35.40 -25.90
N THR A 22 -4.34 -35.12 -24.92
CA THR A 22 -3.55 -36.02 -24.01
C THR A 22 -2.21 -36.60 -24.53
N ALA A 23 -1.07 -36.65 -23.82
CA ALA A 23 -0.53 -36.31 -22.46
C ALA A 23 1.04 -36.45 -22.51
N PRO A 24 1.88 -36.45 -21.42
CA PRO A 24 1.72 -36.06 -19.99
C PRO A 24 2.90 -35.22 -19.35
N SER A 25 2.65 -34.73 -18.13
CA SER A 25 3.53 -34.36 -16.98
C SER A 25 4.89 -33.66 -17.16
N ASP A 26 5.00 -32.46 -16.57
CA ASP A 26 5.76 -32.28 -15.31
C ASP A 26 5.13 -31.17 -14.45
N SER A 27 4.88 -31.50 -13.18
CA SER A 27 4.27 -30.62 -12.19
C SER A 27 5.30 -29.66 -11.61
N ILE A 28 5.09 -28.35 -11.76
CA ILE A 28 5.70 -27.33 -10.90
C ILE A 28 4.58 -26.52 -10.26
N PRO A 29 4.38 -26.59 -8.93
CA PRO A 29 3.48 -25.69 -8.21
C PRO A 29 4.27 -24.43 -7.84
N ILE A 30 4.08 -23.34 -8.59
CA ILE A 30 4.56 -22.02 -8.16
C ILE A 30 3.36 -21.08 -8.06
N THR A 31 2.81 -21.10 -6.85
CA THR A 31 2.34 -19.98 -6.05
C THR A 31 2.23 -18.63 -6.77
N ALA A 32 1.00 -18.12 -6.84
CA ALA A 32 0.66 -16.80 -7.35
C ALA A 32 1.58 -15.68 -6.84
N PRO A 33 2.11 -14.78 -7.70
CA PRO A 33 2.53 -13.49 -7.22
C PRO A 33 1.26 -12.69 -6.89
N GLN A 34 1.23 -12.24 -5.65
CA GLN A 34 0.08 -11.67 -4.98
C GLN A 34 -0.42 -10.40 -5.70
N GLY A 35 -1.38 -10.56 -6.61
CA GLY A 35 -2.21 -9.47 -7.13
C GLY A 35 -3.23 -8.93 -6.12
N VAL A 36 -2.97 -9.05 -4.82
CA VAL A 36 -3.88 -8.71 -3.72
C VAL A 36 -3.41 -7.53 -2.87
N GLU A 37 -2.27 -6.90 -3.20
CA GLU A 37 -1.67 -5.86 -2.35
C GLU A 37 -1.79 -4.43 -2.91
N LEU A 38 -2.92 -4.10 -3.52
CA LEU A 38 -3.22 -2.68 -3.79
C LEU A 38 -4.65 -2.30 -3.38
N LEU A 39 -5.54 -3.28 -3.23
CA LEU A 39 -6.95 -3.05 -2.86
C LEU A 39 -7.24 -3.17 -1.36
N ARG A 40 -6.26 -3.49 -0.50
CA ARG A 40 -6.45 -3.47 0.97
C ARG A 40 -6.22 -2.10 1.62
N LEU A 41 -5.89 -1.07 0.84
CA LEU A 41 -5.90 0.34 1.27
C LEU A 41 -7.33 0.93 1.27
N ASN A 42 -8.33 0.13 1.66
CA ASN A 42 -9.70 0.59 1.89
C ASN A 42 -10.10 0.49 3.37
N LYS A 43 -9.20 -0.02 4.22
CA LYS A 43 -9.18 0.28 5.66
C LYS A 43 -8.16 1.40 5.89
N PRO A 44 -8.43 2.41 6.73
CA PRO A 44 -7.43 3.41 7.06
C PRO A 44 -6.17 2.70 7.58
N PRO A 45 -4.95 3.14 7.19
CA PRO A 45 -3.68 2.56 7.64
C PRO A 45 -3.57 2.36 9.16
N ILE A 46 -4.34 3.16 9.90
CA ILE A 46 -4.52 3.15 11.35
C ILE A 46 -4.93 1.76 11.87
N ASP A 47 -5.81 1.02 11.19
CA ASP A 47 -6.31 -0.28 11.70
C ASP A 47 -5.22 -1.36 11.82
N LYS A 48 -4.14 -1.25 11.03
CA LYS A 48 -2.98 -2.13 11.16
C LYS A 48 -2.09 -1.65 12.30
N ILE A 49 -1.79 -0.35 12.33
CA ILE A 49 -0.90 0.28 13.30
C ILE A 49 -1.42 0.09 14.73
N CYS A 50 -2.72 0.27 14.96
CA CYS A 50 -3.36 0.00 16.26
C CYS A 50 -3.28 -1.48 16.67
N LYS A 51 -3.25 -2.43 15.73
CA LYS A 51 -3.05 -3.85 16.06
C LYS A 51 -1.63 -4.17 16.52
N HIS A 52 -0.67 -3.32 16.16
CA HIS A 52 0.74 -3.46 16.56
C HIS A 52 1.09 -2.63 17.81
N GLY A 53 0.09 -2.09 18.52
CA GLY A 53 0.30 -1.42 19.82
C GLY A 53 0.59 0.07 19.74
N ALA A 54 0.39 0.71 18.57
CA ALA A 54 0.34 2.16 18.48
C ALA A 54 -0.97 2.67 19.08
N GLU A 55 -0.86 3.42 20.16
CA GLU A 55 -1.99 3.95 20.92
C GLU A 55 -2.30 5.39 20.52
N GLU A 56 -3.55 5.84 20.70
CA GLU A 56 -3.88 7.25 20.47
C GLU A 56 -3.27 8.13 21.56
N PHE A 57 -2.78 9.32 21.19
CA PHE A 57 -2.26 10.27 22.17
C PHE A 57 -3.26 11.39 22.44
N ARG A 58 -3.66 11.50 23.71
CA ARG A 58 -4.42 12.63 24.24
C ARG A 58 -3.55 13.35 25.26
N ALA A 59 -3.20 14.61 24.97
CA ALA A 59 -2.61 15.48 25.96
C ALA A 59 -3.66 15.90 27.01
N ASN A 60 -3.35 15.70 28.28
CA ASN A 60 -4.00 16.30 29.44
C ASN A 60 -3.04 17.36 30.05
N VAL A 61 -3.59 18.35 30.74
CA VAL A 61 -2.85 19.46 31.35
C VAL A 61 -1.85 19.00 32.42
N ASP A 62 -2.07 17.80 32.98
CA ASP A 62 -1.23 17.18 34.02
C ASP A 62 -0.22 16.17 33.45
N ASP A 63 -0.07 16.09 32.13
CA ASP A 63 0.82 15.10 31.52
C ASP A 63 2.28 15.39 31.76
N ASP A 64 2.99 14.37 32.20
CA ASP A 64 4.45 14.37 32.29
C ASP A 64 5.07 14.30 30.89
N PRO A 65 6.09 15.13 30.57
CA PRO A 65 6.97 14.95 29.43
C PRO A 65 7.40 13.50 29.19
N GLU A 66 7.67 12.71 30.25
CA GLU A 66 8.05 11.29 30.11
C GLU A 66 6.98 10.46 29.37
N ARG A 67 5.70 10.81 29.51
CA ARG A 67 4.61 10.10 28.81
C ARG A 67 4.59 10.43 27.32
N ILE A 68 4.90 11.67 26.97
CA ILE A 68 4.99 12.11 25.57
C ILE A 68 6.15 11.40 24.90
N GLU A 69 7.31 11.38 25.55
CA GLU A 69 8.51 10.68 25.08
C GLU A 69 8.25 9.19 24.91
N PHE A 70 7.69 8.53 25.93
CA PHE A 70 7.38 7.10 25.86
C PHE A 70 6.40 6.77 24.71
N TRP A 71 5.39 7.61 24.50
CA TRP A 71 4.46 7.44 23.39
C TRP A 71 5.18 7.58 22.05
N LEU A 72 6.03 8.60 21.88
CA LEU A 72 6.78 8.83 20.64
C LEU A 72 7.76 7.68 20.35
N GLU A 73 8.47 7.18 21.36
CA GLU A 73 9.36 6.01 21.24
C GLU A 73 8.61 4.74 20.82
N ASN A 74 7.45 4.49 21.43
CA ASN A 74 6.60 3.36 21.05
C ASN A 74 6.14 3.48 19.58
N MET A 75 5.75 4.68 19.16
CA MET A 75 5.37 4.95 17.77
C MET A 75 6.52 4.71 16.78
N ILE A 76 7.72 5.18 17.11
CA ILE A 76 8.93 4.96 16.29
C ILE A 76 9.18 3.46 16.14
N ARG A 77 9.12 2.70 17.25
CA ARG A 77 9.31 1.24 17.23
C ARG A 77 8.28 0.53 16.36
N VAL A 78 7.00 0.88 16.50
CA VAL A 78 5.92 0.27 15.68
C VAL A 78 6.11 0.60 14.20
N PHE A 79 6.55 1.82 13.86
CA PHE A 79 6.80 2.20 12.48
C PHE A 79 8.02 1.51 11.87
N ASP A 80 9.07 1.29 12.65
CA ASP A 80 10.25 0.52 12.23
C ASP A 80 9.88 -0.94 11.95
N GLU A 81 9.13 -1.58 12.86
CA GLU A 81 8.63 -2.94 12.68
C GLU A 81 7.75 -3.08 11.42
N LEU A 82 6.94 -2.07 11.13
CA LEU A 82 6.08 -2.01 9.95
C LEU A 82 6.81 -1.54 8.68
N SER A 83 8.10 -1.18 8.77
CA SER A 83 8.88 -0.62 7.66
C SER A 83 8.17 0.56 6.97
N CYS A 84 7.53 1.43 7.75
CA CYS A 84 6.82 2.60 7.23
C CYS A 84 7.80 3.61 6.64
N THR A 85 7.43 4.23 5.52
CA THR A 85 8.21 5.36 4.99
C THR A 85 7.99 6.61 5.86
N PRO A 86 8.94 7.56 5.93
CA PRO A 86 8.78 8.78 6.73
C PRO A 86 7.48 9.55 6.44
N ALA A 87 7.05 9.58 5.17
CA ALA A 87 5.79 10.22 4.78
C ALA A 87 4.54 9.47 5.28
N GLU A 88 4.60 8.16 5.43
CA GLU A 88 3.54 7.35 6.02
C GLU A 88 3.54 7.47 7.55
N CYS A 89 4.72 7.42 8.19
CA CYS A 89 4.90 7.63 9.63
C CYS A 89 4.25 8.94 10.07
N LEU A 90 4.58 10.04 9.39
CA LEU A 90 4.03 11.35 9.68
C LEU A 90 2.50 11.38 9.57
N LYS A 91 1.93 10.85 8.48
CA LYS A 91 0.46 10.79 8.32
C LYS A 91 -0.19 9.98 9.44
N CYS A 92 0.43 8.88 9.83
CA CYS A 92 -0.10 8.00 10.87
C CYS A 92 -0.02 8.65 12.26
N ALA A 93 1.12 9.25 12.60
CA ALA A 93 1.31 9.95 13.86
C ALA A 93 0.33 11.11 14.03
N ILE A 94 0.17 11.96 13.00
CA ILE A 94 -0.83 13.04 13.00
C ILE A 94 -2.24 12.48 13.18
N SER A 95 -2.54 11.34 12.56
CA SER A 95 -3.85 10.69 12.68
C SER A 95 -4.10 10.05 14.04
N LEU A 96 -3.08 9.90 14.89
CA LEU A 96 -3.17 9.39 16.26
C LEU A 96 -3.22 10.52 17.30
N LEU A 97 -2.89 11.75 16.91
CA LEU A 97 -3.08 12.93 17.75
C LEU A 97 -4.55 13.22 17.96
N ARG A 98 -4.90 13.60 19.19
CA ARG A 98 -6.25 13.97 19.59
C ARG A 98 -6.24 15.29 20.34
N ASP A 99 -7.41 15.92 20.42
CA ASP A 99 -7.67 17.09 21.28
C ASP A 99 -6.63 18.20 21.11
N THR A 100 -6.00 18.61 22.22
CA THR A 100 -5.02 19.70 22.26
C THR A 100 -3.77 19.41 21.42
N SER A 101 -3.32 18.15 21.37
CA SER A 101 -2.15 17.75 20.58
C SER A 101 -2.40 17.94 19.08
N TYR A 102 -3.60 17.58 18.61
CA TYR A 102 -3.99 17.76 17.22
C TYR A 102 -4.15 19.24 16.85
N GLN A 103 -4.74 20.05 17.75
CA GLN A 103 -4.87 21.49 17.54
C GLN A 103 -3.51 22.20 17.51
N TRP A 104 -2.61 21.83 18.42
CA TRP A 104 -1.25 22.35 18.45
C TRP A 104 -0.50 22.02 17.15
N TRP A 105 -0.57 20.76 16.70
CA TRP A 105 0.07 20.34 15.45
C TRP A 105 -0.46 21.12 14.23
N ASN A 106 -1.78 21.30 14.12
CA ASN A 106 -2.39 22.10 13.05
C ASN A 106 -1.94 23.56 13.08
N THR A 107 -1.74 24.13 14.27
CA THR A 107 -1.23 25.50 14.42
C THR A 107 0.23 25.57 13.97
N LEU A 108 1.06 24.61 14.37
CA LEU A 108 2.47 24.55 13.98
C LEU A 108 2.65 24.45 12.46
N VAL A 109 1.93 23.54 11.80
CA VAL A 109 2.02 23.39 10.34
C VAL A 109 1.41 24.57 9.57
N SER A 110 0.65 25.45 10.23
CA SER A 110 0.15 26.69 9.61
C SER A 110 1.21 27.78 9.52
N VAL A 111 2.21 27.74 10.42
CA VAL A 111 3.30 28.74 10.48
C VAL A 111 4.61 28.21 9.87
N VAL A 112 4.71 26.90 9.66
CA VAL A 112 5.86 26.25 9.03
C VAL A 112 5.56 25.96 7.56
N PRO A 113 6.48 26.26 6.62
CA PRO A 113 6.32 25.87 5.21
C PRO A 113 6.09 24.37 5.07
N LYS A 114 5.14 23.98 4.20
CA LYS A 114 4.73 22.59 4.02
C LYS A 114 5.91 21.67 3.67
N GLU A 115 6.90 22.19 2.94
CA GLU A 115 8.10 21.47 2.52
C GLU A 115 9.00 21.06 3.70
N ARG A 116 8.85 21.73 4.85
CA ARG A 116 9.62 21.45 6.08
C ARG A 116 8.89 20.50 7.03
N VAL A 117 7.61 20.22 6.78
CA VAL A 117 6.81 19.33 7.63
C VAL A 117 7.13 17.88 7.25
N THR A 118 8.19 17.34 7.86
CA THR A 118 8.64 15.95 7.69
C THR A 118 8.46 15.14 8.98
N TRP A 119 8.76 13.84 8.92
CA TRP A 119 8.76 12.99 10.12
C TRP A 119 9.84 13.43 11.12
N GLU A 120 11.03 13.80 10.65
CA GLU A 120 12.10 14.29 11.54
C GLU A 120 11.71 15.60 12.23
N PHE A 121 11.00 16.47 11.52
CA PHE A 121 10.43 17.68 12.10
C PHE A 121 9.41 17.37 13.19
N PHE A 122 8.51 16.41 12.94
CA PHE A 122 7.56 15.94 13.95
C PHE A 122 8.26 15.43 15.21
N GLN A 123 9.28 14.58 15.08
CA GLN A 123 10.02 14.02 16.21
C GLN A 123 10.79 15.07 17.04
N THR A 124 11.14 16.20 16.43
CA THR A 124 11.91 17.26 17.10
C THR A 124 11.02 18.22 17.88
N GLU A 125 9.83 18.51 17.35
CA GLU A 125 8.94 19.52 17.92
C GLU A 125 7.89 18.95 18.87
N PHE A 126 7.47 17.69 18.66
CA PHE A 126 6.41 17.03 19.42
C PHE A 126 6.94 16.44 20.74
#